data_AF-A0A5C9ETX9-F1
#
_entry.id   AF-A0A5C9ETX9-F1
#
_cell.length_a   1.000
_cell.length_b   1.000
_cell.length_c   1.000
_cell.angle_alpha   90.00
_cell.angle_beta   90.00
_cell.angle_gamma   90.00
#
_symmetry.space_group_name_H-M   'P 1'
#
loop_
_entity.id
_entity.type
_entity.pdbx_description
1 polymer ?
#
loop_
_entity_poly.entity_id
_entity_poly.type
_entity_poly.pdbx_seq_one_letter_code
_entity_poly.pdbx_strand_id
1 'polypeptide(L)'
;MGRSILHNKEILTHLSIYHLVQIIMNYSKNINKVLGCLKSEKRVRILKCLLDSKTGLHFNEIAEALSLIPSTLEYHIKTLLKLNLISHIGAIYTTNALSQLFWNLYKSLSTLDPIIPYLNGHKLPIDDPNLFLNFLNSNPTILPDLISMLNLMKDLVKSKISKFRIAGSFNLTLEERIMQFSEYDIHLDQLEIISTYEEYQKLLDYENYDYFFSFTDISNIRLFLVNECNFYMGIGESSQDVFGMLFLPDITDEIDFQKALLFRGKYNVFWLDQIFERLKKDAKRINITEDLLNDKSLFEKYLKALKNH
;
A
#
# COMPACT_ATOMS: atom_id res chain seq x y z
N MET A 1 16.02 19.82 -36.62
CA MET A 1 16.52 19.66 -35.24
C MET A 1 15.32 19.64 -34.30
N GLY A 2 15.09 18.57 -33.53
CA GLY A 2 13.99 18.57 -32.53
C GLY A 2 13.19 17.28 -32.32
N ARG A 3 13.57 16.12 -32.86
CA ARG A 3 12.82 14.85 -32.65
C ARG A 3 13.60 13.69 -32.05
N SER A 4 14.87 13.85 -31.64
CA SER A 4 15.65 12.74 -31.02
C SER A 4 15.92 12.88 -29.52
N ILE A 5 15.36 13.89 -28.85
CA ILE A 5 15.57 14.11 -27.40
C ILE A 5 14.41 13.53 -26.56
N LEU A 6 13.22 13.37 -27.15
CA LEU A 6 12.05 12.82 -26.45
C LEU A 6 12.04 11.28 -26.38
N HIS A 7 12.75 10.58 -27.28
CA HIS A 7 12.81 9.12 -27.26
C HIS A 7 13.90 8.54 -26.33
N ASN A 8 14.78 9.40 -25.78
CA ASN A 8 15.82 8.98 -24.85
C ASN A 8 15.42 9.10 -23.36
N LYS A 9 14.29 9.74 -23.04
CA LYS A 9 13.81 9.86 -21.64
C LYS A 9 12.98 8.66 -21.17
N GLU A 10 12.29 7.95 -22.08
CA GLU A 10 11.52 6.74 -21.74
C GLU A 10 12.40 5.49 -21.68
N ILE A 11 13.52 5.47 -22.41
CA ILE A 11 14.50 4.36 -22.35
C ILE A 11 15.37 4.44 -21.08
N LEU A 12 15.64 5.64 -20.57
CA LEU A 12 16.45 5.83 -19.34
C LEU A 12 15.70 5.50 -18.04
N THR A 13 14.37 5.57 -18.00
CA THR A 13 13.56 5.16 -16.83
C THR A 13 13.33 3.65 -16.79
N HIS A 14 13.11 2.99 -17.93
CA HIS A 14 12.96 1.53 -18.01
C HIS A 14 14.26 0.77 -17.72
N LEU A 15 15.43 1.37 -18.01
CA LEU A 15 16.74 0.82 -17.67
C LEU A 15 17.07 0.87 -16.17
N SER A 16 16.34 1.60 -15.34
CA SER A 16 16.63 1.72 -13.91
C SER A 16 15.94 0.68 -13.03
N ILE A 17 14.70 0.30 -13.35
CA ILE A 17 13.87 -0.60 -12.52
C ILE A 17 14.12 -2.07 -12.86
N TYR A 18 14.24 -2.42 -14.15
CA TYR A 18 14.63 -3.78 -14.54
C TYR A 18 16.05 -4.10 -14.05
N HIS A 19 16.98 -3.12 -14.06
CA HIS A 19 18.26 -3.27 -13.39
C HIS A 19 18.13 -3.31 -11.87
N LEU A 20 17.29 -2.51 -11.22
CA LEU A 20 17.13 -2.57 -9.75
C LEU A 20 16.56 -3.93 -9.31
N VAL A 21 15.55 -4.44 -10.01
CA VAL A 21 14.95 -5.74 -9.76
C VAL A 21 15.91 -6.86 -10.14
N GLN A 22 16.64 -6.79 -11.26
CA GLN A 22 17.70 -7.76 -11.56
C GLN A 22 18.91 -7.64 -10.62
N ILE A 23 19.22 -6.46 -10.08
CA ILE A 23 20.22 -6.26 -9.02
C ILE A 23 19.68 -6.93 -7.75
N ILE A 24 18.47 -6.63 -7.30
CA ILE A 24 17.85 -7.26 -6.12
C ILE A 24 17.77 -8.79 -6.28
N MET A 25 17.42 -9.28 -7.47
CA MET A 25 17.29 -10.71 -7.82
C MET A 25 18.65 -11.41 -7.99
N ASN A 26 19.66 -10.78 -8.62
CA ASN A 26 21.04 -11.31 -8.65
C ASN A 26 21.72 -11.21 -7.28
N TYR A 27 21.38 -10.19 -6.48
CA TYR A 27 21.78 -10.07 -5.09
C TYR A 27 20.99 -11.02 -4.19
N SER A 28 19.98 -11.77 -4.62
CA SER A 28 19.22 -12.72 -3.76
C SER A 28 20.12 -13.71 -3.00
N LYS A 29 21.27 -14.12 -3.57
CA LYS A 29 22.28 -14.93 -2.87
C LYS A 29 23.00 -14.21 -1.72
N ASN A 30 23.07 -12.88 -1.77
CA ASN A 30 23.72 -12.01 -0.77
C ASN A 30 22.73 -11.12 0.01
N ILE A 31 21.46 -11.01 -0.41
CA ILE A 31 20.48 -10.13 0.22
C ILE A 31 20.18 -10.60 1.63
N ASN A 32 20.06 -11.91 1.83
CA ASN A 32 19.91 -12.50 3.17
C ASN A 32 21.13 -12.24 4.06
N LYS A 33 22.34 -12.18 3.48
CA LYS A 33 23.58 -11.85 4.21
C LYS A 33 23.67 -10.37 4.54
N VAL A 34 23.25 -9.50 3.62
CA VAL A 34 23.20 -8.05 3.81
C VAL A 34 22.12 -7.67 4.82
N LEU A 35 20.90 -8.19 4.68
CA LEU A 35 19.82 -8.02 5.65
C LEU A 35 20.23 -8.59 7.01
N GLY A 36 20.84 -9.78 7.05
CA GLY A 36 21.42 -10.35 8.28
C GLY A 36 22.53 -9.48 8.89
N CYS A 37 23.32 -8.79 8.07
CA CYS A 37 24.30 -7.81 8.54
C CYS A 37 23.62 -6.59 9.19
N LEU A 38 22.58 -6.07 8.56
CA LEU A 38 21.80 -4.91 9.01
C LEU A 38 20.88 -5.20 10.21
N LYS A 39 20.70 -6.47 10.63
CA LYS A 39 20.07 -6.80 11.93
C LYS A 39 20.85 -6.25 13.13
N SER A 40 22.14 -5.94 12.97
CA SER A 40 22.95 -5.37 14.05
C SER A 40 22.77 -3.85 14.12
N GLU A 41 22.18 -3.38 15.21
CA GLU A 41 21.97 -1.96 15.49
C GLU A 41 23.26 -1.14 15.34
N LYS A 42 24.39 -1.64 15.85
CA LYS A 42 25.70 -0.98 15.73
C LYS A 42 26.12 -0.78 14.28
N ARG A 43 25.88 -1.76 13.39
CA ARG A 43 26.23 -1.66 11.97
C ARG A 43 25.33 -0.66 11.24
N VAL A 44 24.04 -0.62 11.58
CA VAL A 44 23.07 0.36 11.06
C VAL A 44 23.50 1.77 11.48
N ARG A 45 23.87 1.98 12.75
CA ARG A 45 24.36 3.27 13.25
C ARG A 45 25.65 3.73 12.56
N ILE A 46 26.59 2.82 12.31
CA ILE A 46 27.82 3.12 11.54
C ILE A 46 27.47 3.53 10.11
N LEU A 47 26.61 2.76 9.43
CA LEU A 47 26.20 3.05 8.06
C LEU A 47 25.51 4.42 7.96
N LYS A 48 24.59 4.72 8.88
CA LYS A 48 23.92 6.02 8.96
C LYS A 48 24.91 7.17 9.16
N CYS A 49 25.82 7.03 10.12
CA CYS A 49 26.83 8.04 10.44
C CYS A 49 27.69 8.39 9.22
N LEU A 50 28.06 7.38 8.42
CA LEU A 50 28.82 7.59 7.18
C LEU A 50 27.96 8.23 6.06
N LEU A 51 26.69 7.85 5.94
CA LEU A 51 25.76 8.46 4.97
C LEU A 51 25.53 9.95 5.28
N ASP A 52 25.44 10.30 6.57
CA ASP A 52 25.23 11.68 7.02
C ASP A 52 26.47 12.56 6.80
N SER A 53 27.68 11.98 6.84
CA SER A 53 28.96 12.71 6.71
C SER A 53 29.23 13.26 5.31
N LYS A 54 28.66 12.69 4.23
CA LYS A 54 28.88 13.00 2.80
C LYS A 54 30.34 12.88 2.29
N THR A 55 31.35 13.25 3.08
CA THR A 55 32.78 13.18 2.74
C THR A 55 33.47 11.93 3.28
N GLY A 56 32.80 11.18 4.15
CA GLY A 56 33.38 10.04 4.87
C GLY A 56 34.03 10.45 6.18
N LEU A 57 34.40 9.47 6.99
CA LEU A 57 34.94 9.65 8.34
C LEU A 57 36.14 8.73 8.58
N HIS A 58 37.10 9.20 9.37
CA HIS A 58 38.16 8.38 9.93
C HIS A 58 37.64 7.43 11.01
N PHE A 59 38.40 6.36 11.26
CA PHE A 59 38.04 5.36 12.27
C PHE A 59 37.72 5.97 13.65
N ASN A 60 38.57 6.88 14.12
CA ASN A 60 38.41 7.51 15.43
C ASN A 60 37.20 8.43 15.47
N GLU A 61 36.91 9.15 14.38
CA GLU A 61 35.72 10.01 14.28
C GLU A 61 34.43 9.18 14.37
N ILE A 62 34.40 7.99 13.75
CA ILE A 62 33.25 7.07 13.85
C ILE A 62 33.14 6.51 15.28
N ALA A 63 34.26 6.13 15.89
CA ALA A 63 34.30 5.59 17.25
C ALA A 63 33.77 6.61 18.28
N GLU A 64 34.21 7.87 18.16
CA GLU A 64 33.78 8.99 19.00
C GLU A 64 32.30 9.31 18.76
N ALA A 65 31.90 9.51 17.51
CA ALA A 65 30.52 9.88 17.16
C ALA A 65 29.47 8.85 17.61
N LEU A 66 29.83 7.57 17.68
CA LEU A 66 28.93 6.50 18.07
C LEU A 66 29.18 5.94 19.48
N SER A 67 30.20 6.45 20.16
CA SER A 67 30.68 5.95 21.46
C SER A 67 30.92 4.44 21.46
N LEU A 68 31.61 3.94 20.43
CA LEU A 68 31.92 2.52 20.26
C LEU A 68 33.37 2.21 20.65
N ILE A 69 33.56 1.10 21.36
CA ILE A 69 34.91 0.59 21.68
C ILE A 69 35.64 0.24 20.37
N PRO A 70 36.92 0.62 20.19
CA PRO A 70 37.68 0.40 18.95
C PRO A 70 37.63 -1.03 18.41
N SER A 71 37.85 -2.04 19.25
CA SER A 71 37.78 -3.46 18.84
C SER A 71 36.41 -3.88 18.32
N THR A 72 35.34 -3.31 18.88
CA THR A 72 33.96 -3.53 18.43
C THR A 72 33.71 -2.85 17.09
N LEU A 73 34.17 -1.60 16.93
CA LEU A 73 34.06 -0.87 15.67
C LEU A 73 34.81 -1.59 14.54
N GLU A 74 36.03 -2.08 14.80
CA GLU A 74 36.84 -2.81 13.84
C GLU A 74 36.11 -4.04 13.29
N TYR A 75 35.50 -4.84 14.18
CA TYR A 75 34.69 -5.99 13.79
C TYR A 75 33.52 -5.60 12.86
N HIS A 76 32.79 -4.53 13.21
CA HIS A 76 31.66 -4.08 12.42
C HIS A 76 32.07 -3.50 11.07
N ILE A 77 33.11 -2.67 11.02
CA ILE A 77 33.67 -2.11 9.78
C ILE A 77 34.18 -3.22 8.86
N LYS A 78 34.92 -4.21 9.38
CA LYS A 78 35.34 -5.39 8.59
C LYS A 78 34.15 -6.11 7.96
N THR A 79 33.06 -6.27 8.70
CA THR A 79 31.84 -6.92 8.21
C THR A 79 31.17 -6.10 7.10
N LEU A 80 31.03 -4.78 7.31
CA LEU A 80 30.42 -3.87 6.34
C LEU A 80 31.24 -3.77 5.04
N LEU A 81 32.57 -3.72 5.14
CA LEU A 81 33.49 -3.77 3.99
C LEU A 81 33.37 -5.09 3.21
N LYS A 82 33.33 -6.23 3.92
CA LYS A 82 33.20 -7.56 3.29
C LYS A 82 31.92 -7.69 2.45
N LEU A 83 30.86 -7.01 2.85
CA LEU A 83 29.57 -7.00 2.14
C LEU A 83 29.43 -5.81 1.18
N ASN A 84 30.50 -5.06 0.96
CA ASN A 84 30.55 -3.89 0.09
C ASN A 84 29.52 -2.80 0.46
N LEU A 85 29.10 -2.76 1.73
CA LEU A 85 28.16 -1.76 2.26
C LEU A 85 28.84 -0.47 2.66
N ILE A 86 30.17 -0.44 2.74
CA ILE A 86 31.00 0.74 2.89
C ILE A 86 32.30 0.51 2.10
N SER A 87 33.04 1.56 1.84
CA SER A 87 34.35 1.55 1.20
C SER A 87 35.32 2.41 1.99
N HIS A 88 36.61 2.37 1.65
CA HIS A 88 37.61 3.25 2.26
C HIS A 88 38.62 3.74 1.23
N ILE A 89 39.14 4.94 1.45
CA ILE A 89 40.25 5.54 0.70
C ILE A 89 41.28 5.98 1.74
N GLY A 90 42.39 5.25 1.82
CA GLY A 90 43.37 5.44 2.89
C GLY A 90 42.73 5.19 4.27
N ALA A 91 42.77 6.19 5.15
CA ALA A 91 42.22 6.11 6.50
C ALA A 91 40.76 6.60 6.62
N ILE A 92 40.11 6.95 5.50
CA ILE A 92 38.75 7.51 5.47
C ILE A 92 37.78 6.43 4.99
N TYR A 93 36.75 6.14 5.79
CA TYR A 93 35.64 5.26 5.41
C TYR A 93 34.50 6.10 4.82
N THR A 94 33.87 5.59 3.78
CA THR A 94 32.77 6.27 3.09
C THR A 94 31.72 5.28 2.61
N THR A 95 30.55 5.77 2.26
CA THR A 95 29.47 5.01 1.63
C THR A 95 29.62 4.99 0.12
N ASN A 96 29.04 4.00 -0.53
CA ASN A 96 28.98 3.88 -1.98
C ASN A 96 27.52 3.78 -2.45
N ALA A 97 27.29 3.66 -3.76
CA ALA A 97 25.94 3.58 -4.32
C ALA A 97 25.13 2.40 -3.76
N LEU A 98 25.79 1.28 -3.47
CA LEU A 98 25.16 0.09 -2.89
C LEU A 98 24.72 0.35 -1.44
N SER A 99 25.54 1.06 -0.65
CA SER A 99 25.18 1.55 0.69
C SER A 99 23.88 2.35 0.67
N GLN A 100 23.77 3.31 -0.25
CA GLN A 100 22.60 4.17 -0.37
C GLN A 100 21.36 3.37 -0.76
N LEU A 101 21.49 2.44 -1.71
CA LEU A 101 20.40 1.58 -2.14
C LEU A 101 19.89 0.70 -0.99
N PHE A 102 20.79 0.05 -0.24
CA PHE A 102 20.41 -0.76 0.92
C PHE A 102 19.88 0.08 2.08
N TRP A 103 20.38 1.30 2.26
CA TRP A 103 19.85 2.21 3.28
C TRP A 103 18.43 2.64 2.96
N ASN A 104 18.15 2.98 1.70
CA ASN A 104 16.80 3.29 1.25
C ASN A 104 15.89 2.07 1.44
N LEU A 105 16.33 0.87 1.05
CA LEU A 105 15.58 -0.37 1.27
C LEU A 105 15.36 -0.63 2.77
N TYR A 106 16.39 -0.52 3.61
CA TYR A 106 16.27 -0.69 5.06
C TYR A 106 15.30 0.31 5.67
N LYS A 107 15.35 1.58 5.26
CA LYS A 107 14.42 2.61 5.73
C LYS A 107 12.98 2.26 5.34
N SER A 108 12.74 1.89 4.08
CA SER A 108 11.41 1.47 3.59
C SER A 108 10.94 0.14 4.20
N LEU A 109 11.84 -0.76 4.61
CA LEU A 109 11.48 -1.98 5.32
C LEU A 109 11.25 -1.71 6.82
N SER A 110 11.99 -0.77 7.42
CA SER A 110 11.85 -0.41 8.84
C SER A 110 10.53 0.32 9.13
N THR A 111 10.00 1.08 8.16
CA THR A 111 8.65 1.62 8.23
C THR A 111 7.59 0.52 8.19
N LEU A 112 7.92 -0.61 7.57
CA LEU A 112 7.09 -1.82 7.58
C LEU A 112 7.35 -2.73 8.77
N ASP A 113 8.30 -2.47 9.67
CA ASP A 113 8.59 -3.35 10.81
C ASP A 113 7.33 -3.74 11.63
N PRO A 114 6.41 -2.81 11.96
CA PRO A 114 5.15 -3.20 12.61
C PRO A 114 4.23 -4.01 11.69
N ILE A 115 4.30 -3.78 10.37
CA ILE A 115 3.48 -4.40 9.33
C ILE A 115 3.98 -5.80 8.93
N ILE A 116 5.27 -6.11 9.10
CA ILE A 116 5.86 -7.41 8.74
C ILE A 116 5.14 -8.58 9.41
N PRO A 117 4.85 -8.57 10.73
CA PRO A 117 4.04 -9.61 11.37
C PRO A 117 2.66 -9.81 10.73
N TYR A 118 2.02 -8.72 10.29
CA TYR A 118 0.74 -8.80 9.57
C TYR A 118 0.93 -9.46 8.20
N LEU A 119 1.91 -9.01 7.41
CA LEU A 119 2.19 -9.56 6.07
C LEU A 119 2.71 -11.00 6.09
N ASN A 120 3.22 -11.51 7.21
CA ASN A 120 3.56 -12.93 7.33
C ASN A 120 2.33 -13.84 7.23
N GLY A 121 1.15 -13.33 7.56
CA GLY A 121 -0.13 -14.05 7.49
C GLY A 121 -1.02 -13.65 6.31
N HIS A 122 -0.62 -12.65 5.51
CA HIS A 122 -1.48 -12.05 4.49
C HIS A 122 -0.75 -11.88 3.15
N LYS A 123 -1.49 -11.98 2.05
CA LYS A 123 -0.97 -11.76 0.70
C LYS A 123 -1.27 -10.33 0.26
N LEU A 124 -0.26 -9.64 -0.26
CA LEU A 124 -0.45 -8.35 -0.92
C LEU A 124 -0.82 -8.58 -2.40
N PRO A 125 -1.92 -8.01 -2.89
CA PRO A 125 -2.36 -8.14 -4.28
C PRO A 125 -1.58 -7.18 -5.20
N ILE A 126 -0.25 -7.29 -5.21
CA ILE A 126 0.63 -6.37 -5.94
C ILE A 126 1.56 -7.14 -6.88
N ASP A 127 1.17 -7.23 -8.13
CA ASP A 127 2.02 -7.80 -9.19
C ASP A 127 2.87 -6.72 -9.90
N ASP A 128 2.60 -5.43 -9.64
CA ASP A 128 3.36 -4.32 -10.25
C ASP A 128 4.50 -3.84 -9.33
N PRO A 129 5.76 -3.86 -9.82
CA PRO A 129 6.91 -3.45 -9.02
C PRO A 129 6.89 -1.99 -8.54
N ASN A 130 6.32 -1.06 -9.32
CA ASN A 130 6.25 0.36 -8.94
C ASN A 130 5.22 0.57 -7.82
N LEU A 131 4.07 -0.08 -7.91
CA LEU A 131 3.07 -0.10 -6.84
C LEU A 131 3.65 -0.74 -5.58
N PHE A 132 4.45 -1.80 -5.71
CA PHE A 132 5.11 -2.40 -4.56
C PHE A 132 6.09 -1.44 -3.89
N LEU A 133 6.93 -0.74 -4.66
CA LEU A 133 7.84 0.28 -4.12
C LEU A 133 7.07 1.42 -3.44
N ASN A 134 5.95 1.85 -4.00
CA ASN A 134 5.10 2.88 -3.39
C ASN A 134 4.50 2.38 -2.07
N PHE A 135 4.08 1.12 -1.98
CA PHE A 135 3.64 0.50 -0.73
C PHE A 135 4.75 0.49 0.32
N LEU A 136 5.98 0.10 -0.04
CA LEU A 136 7.11 0.10 0.90
C LEU A 136 7.41 1.49 1.48
N ASN A 137 7.07 2.54 0.74
CA ASN A 137 7.23 3.93 1.18
C ASN A 137 5.97 4.50 1.86
N SER A 138 4.83 3.79 1.77
CA SER A 138 3.65 4.12 2.54
C SER A 138 3.87 3.71 4.00
N ASN A 139 3.29 4.49 4.92
CA ASN A 139 3.35 4.20 6.36
C ASN A 139 1.96 3.81 6.88
N PRO A 140 1.39 2.64 6.49
CA PRO A 140 0.11 2.25 7.01
C PRO A 140 0.21 1.88 8.50
N THR A 141 -0.91 2.00 9.20
CA THR A 141 -1.05 1.54 10.57
C THR A 141 -1.87 0.25 10.57
N ILE A 142 -1.48 -0.76 11.36
CA ILE A 142 -2.32 -1.94 11.52
C ILE A 142 -3.45 -1.63 12.49
N LEU A 143 -4.67 -1.93 12.06
CA LEU A 143 -5.83 -2.04 12.92
C LEU A 143 -5.95 -3.52 13.33
N PRO A 144 -5.68 -3.87 14.59
CA PRO A 144 -5.51 -5.27 14.99
C PRO A 144 -6.82 -6.02 15.20
N ASP A 145 -7.94 -5.30 15.27
CA ASP A 145 -9.26 -5.86 15.53
C ASP A 145 -10.38 -4.94 15.00
N LEU A 146 -11.57 -5.53 14.91
CA LEU A 146 -12.79 -4.89 14.48
C LEU A 146 -13.20 -3.69 15.36
N ILE A 147 -12.96 -3.75 16.68
CA ILE A 147 -13.38 -2.70 17.61
C ILE A 147 -12.57 -1.43 17.37
N SER A 148 -11.26 -1.56 17.25
CA SER A 148 -10.32 -0.49 16.92
C SER A 148 -10.72 0.21 15.63
N MET A 149 -11.13 -0.58 14.63
CA MET A 149 -11.59 -0.09 13.35
C MET A 149 -12.94 0.64 13.43
N LEU A 150 -13.93 0.07 14.11
CA LEU A 150 -15.24 0.70 14.30
C LEU A 150 -15.14 2.03 15.05
N ASN A 151 -14.28 2.09 16.07
CA ASN A 151 -14.00 3.33 16.81
C ASN A 151 -13.38 4.40 15.90
N LEU A 152 -12.41 4.02 15.07
CA LEU A 152 -11.81 4.93 14.10
C LEU A 152 -12.84 5.42 13.08
N MET A 153 -13.65 4.52 12.51
CA MET A 153 -14.69 4.87 11.56
C MET A 153 -15.71 5.84 12.17
N LYS A 154 -16.08 5.63 13.43
CA LYS A 154 -16.96 6.56 14.17
C LYS A 154 -16.36 7.97 14.28
N ASP A 155 -15.05 8.08 14.44
CA ASP A 155 -14.37 9.39 14.47
C ASP A 155 -14.25 10.01 13.09
N LEU A 156 -14.01 9.21 12.04
CA LEU A 156 -13.91 9.67 10.66
C LEU A 156 -15.27 10.12 10.09
N VAL A 157 -16.37 9.46 10.46
CA VAL A 157 -17.71 9.86 10.04
C VAL A 157 -18.09 11.26 10.55
N LYS A 158 -17.57 11.67 11.73
CA LYS A 158 -17.78 13.04 12.24
C LYS A 158 -17.21 14.10 11.29
N SER A 159 -16.14 13.78 10.56
CA SER A 159 -15.61 14.63 9.49
C SER A 159 -16.36 14.34 8.20
N LYS A 160 -17.51 15.01 8.00
CA LYS A 160 -18.38 14.97 6.80
C LYS A 160 -17.63 14.46 5.55
N ILE A 161 -17.80 13.18 5.24
CA ILE A 161 -17.16 12.49 4.12
C ILE A 161 -17.89 12.92 2.85
N SER A 162 -17.17 13.49 1.88
CA SER A 162 -17.76 13.93 0.61
C SER A 162 -17.69 12.87 -0.47
N LYS A 163 -16.62 12.05 -0.48
CA LYS A 163 -16.46 10.99 -1.48
C LYS A 163 -16.04 9.69 -0.83
N PHE A 164 -16.64 8.61 -1.31
CA PHE A 164 -16.28 7.27 -0.88
C PHE A 164 -16.07 6.35 -2.09
N ARG A 165 -14.98 5.60 -2.07
CA ARG A 165 -14.60 4.68 -3.13
C ARG A 165 -14.29 3.31 -2.53
N ILE A 166 -14.98 2.28 -3.01
CA ILE A 166 -14.87 0.91 -2.49
C ILE A 166 -14.40 0.00 -3.62
N ALA A 167 -13.44 -0.87 -3.36
CA ALA A 167 -13.10 -1.93 -4.30
C ALA A 167 -12.94 -3.28 -3.61
N GLY A 168 -13.47 -4.33 -4.24
CA GLY A 168 -13.25 -5.71 -3.85
C GLY A 168 -14.43 -6.39 -3.18
N SER A 169 -14.16 -7.45 -2.41
CA SER A 169 -15.19 -8.34 -1.88
C SER A 169 -15.86 -7.78 -0.64
N PHE A 170 -17.19 -7.83 -0.60
CA PHE A 170 -17.96 -7.22 0.47
C PHE A 170 -18.06 -8.12 1.70
N ASN A 171 -18.12 -7.48 2.86
CA ASN A 171 -18.60 -8.11 4.09
C ASN A 171 -19.89 -7.41 4.52
N LEU A 172 -21.00 -7.72 3.86
CA LEU A 172 -22.26 -6.96 4.00
C LEU A 172 -22.71 -6.73 5.46
N THR A 173 -22.41 -7.68 6.36
CA THR A 173 -22.64 -7.54 7.81
C THR A 173 -21.75 -6.49 8.47
N LEU A 174 -20.48 -6.40 8.08
CA LEU A 174 -19.56 -5.37 8.55
C LEU A 174 -19.99 -3.99 8.07
N GLU A 175 -20.26 -3.83 6.77
CA GLU A 175 -20.65 -2.54 6.22
C GLU A 175 -21.98 -2.07 6.82
N GLU A 176 -22.95 -2.97 7.03
CA GLU A 176 -24.19 -2.64 7.76
C GLU A 176 -23.88 -2.13 9.18
N ARG A 177 -23.00 -2.79 9.94
CA ARG A 177 -22.62 -2.33 11.28
C ARG A 177 -21.99 -0.94 11.24
N ILE A 178 -21.07 -0.70 10.30
CA ILE A 178 -20.42 0.60 10.13
C ILE A 178 -21.47 1.68 9.84
N MET A 179 -22.43 1.38 8.96
CA MET A 179 -23.52 2.29 8.62
C MET A 179 -24.48 2.52 9.79
N GLN A 180 -24.76 1.51 10.61
CA GLN A 180 -25.59 1.66 11.82
C GLN A 180 -24.92 2.56 12.89
N PHE A 181 -23.58 2.60 12.97
CA PHE A 181 -22.89 3.51 13.89
C PHE A 181 -23.00 4.98 13.48
N SER A 182 -23.28 5.26 12.21
CA SER A 182 -23.60 6.62 11.77
C SER A 182 -25.08 6.91 12.02
N GLU A 183 -25.42 7.32 13.24
CA GLU A 183 -26.77 7.82 13.58
C GLU A 183 -27.18 9.11 12.81
N TYR A 184 -26.47 9.54 11.76
CA TYR A 184 -26.63 10.85 11.11
C TYR A 184 -26.26 10.86 9.62
N ASP A 185 -27.15 11.39 8.77
CA ASP A 185 -26.93 12.28 7.59
C ASP A 185 -25.60 12.14 6.80
N ILE A 186 -25.11 10.92 6.57
CA ILE A 186 -24.05 10.72 5.59
C ILE A 186 -24.67 10.87 4.22
N HIS A 187 -24.58 12.08 3.68
CA HIS A 187 -24.81 12.35 2.27
C HIS A 187 -23.47 12.49 1.57
N LEU A 188 -23.12 11.47 0.79
CA LEU A 188 -21.94 11.44 -0.05
C LEU A 188 -22.23 12.24 -1.33
N ASP A 189 -21.30 13.11 -1.73
CA ASP A 189 -21.35 13.78 -3.03
C ASP A 189 -21.03 12.78 -4.17
N GLN A 190 -20.31 11.70 -3.86
CA GLN A 190 -19.93 10.67 -4.83
C GLN A 190 -19.65 9.32 -4.17
N LEU A 191 -20.20 8.25 -4.76
CA LEU A 191 -19.90 6.87 -4.42
C LEU A 191 -19.39 6.12 -5.65
N GLU A 192 -18.19 5.56 -5.59
CA GLU A 192 -17.70 4.63 -6.63
C GLU A 192 -17.44 3.25 -6.04
N ILE A 193 -17.91 2.20 -6.71
CA ILE A 193 -17.71 0.83 -6.25
C ILE A 193 -17.21 -0.01 -7.42
N ILE A 194 -16.15 -0.78 -7.19
CA ILE A 194 -15.58 -1.76 -8.12
C ILE A 194 -15.67 -3.13 -7.47
N SER A 195 -16.34 -4.08 -8.08
CA SER A 195 -16.39 -5.43 -7.52
C SER A 195 -16.63 -6.50 -8.58
N THR A 196 -16.61 -7.76 -8.18
CA THR A 196 -16.87 -8.88 -9.06
C THR A 196 -18.36 -9.15 -9.21
N TYR A 197 -18.72 -9.99 -10.17
CA TYR A 197 -20.11 -10.39 -10.39
C TYR A 197 -20.69 -11.04 -9.13
N GLU A 198 -19.94 -11.95 -8.53
CA GLU A 198 -20.33 -12.74 -7.36
C GLU A 198 -20.62 -11.83 -6.15
N GLU A 199 -19.86 -10.76 -5.99
CA GLU A 199 -20.04 -9.80 -4.90
C GLU A 199 -21.26 -8.90 -5.11
N TYR A 200 -21.53 -8.47 -6.36
CA TYR A 200 -22.79 -7.79 -6.66
C TYR A 200 -24.01 -8.69 -6.49
N GLN A 201 -23.90 -10.00 -6.77
CA GLN A 201 -24.97 -10.95 -6.48
C GLN A 201 -25.25 -11.04 -4.97
N LYS A 202 -24.21 -11.18 -4.15
CA LYS A 202 -24.35 -11.14 -2.68
C LYS A 202 -25.06 -9.88 -2.21
N LEU A 203 -24.70 -8.73 -2.79
CA LEU A 203 -25.33 -7.44 -2.47
C LEU A 203 -26.82 -7.45 -2.84
N LEU A 204 -27.19 -7.93 -4.03
CA LEU A 204 -28.59 -8.02 -4.47
C LEU A 204 -29.43 -8.96 -3.58
N ASP A 205 -28.85 -10.07 -3.15
CA ASP A 205 -29.50 -11.05 -2.28
C ASP A 205 -29.63 -10.57 -0.83
N TYR A 206 -28.96 -9.46 -0.48
CA TYR A 206 -28.99 -8.93 0.88
C TYR A 206 -30.32 -8.26 1.21
N GLU A 207 -30.80 -8.50 2.43
CA GLU A 207 -32.09 -7.99 2.91
C GLU A 207 -32.13 -6.46 2.90
N ASN A 208 -31.02 -5.81 3.29
CA ASN A 208 -30.90 -4.36 3.38
C ASN A 208 -30.20 -3.75 2.16
N TYR A 209 -30.42 -4.31 0.96
CA TYR A 209 -29.85 -3.82 -0.30
C TYR A 209 -30.09 -2.31 -0.53
N ASP A 210 -31.33 -1.84 -0.34
CA ASP A 210 -31.70 -0.44 -0.60
C ASP A 210 -30.93 0.53 0.30
N TYR A 211 -30.64 0.10 1.53
CA TYR A 211 -29.91 0.90 2.51
C TYR A 211 -28.48 1.20 2.04
N PHE A 212 -27.83 0.25 1.35
CA PHE A 212 -26.46 0.39 0.88
C PHE A 212 -26.26 1.57 -0.09
N PHE A 213 -27.31 1.92 -0.85
CA PHE A 213 -27.30 3.03 -1.81
C PHE A 213 -27.97 4.31 -1.30
N SER A 214 -28.57 4.28 -0.11
CA SER A 214 -29.35 5.41 0.44
C SER A 214 -28.52 6.65 0.81
N PHE A 215 -27.19 6.52 0.86
CA PHE A 215 -26.27 7.58 1.29
C PHE A 215 -25.84 8.55 0.20
N THR A 216 -26.29 8.36 -1.04
CA THR A 216 -25.89 9.20 -2.16
C THR A 216 -26.98 9.22 -3.22
N ASP A 217 -27.11 10.33 -3.95
CA ASP A 217 -28.06 10.38 -5.07
C ASP A 217 -27.62 9.41 -6.18
N ILE A 218 -28.60 8.77 -6.84
CA ILE A 218 -28.33 7.75 -7.86
C ILE A 218 -27.44 8.27 -9.00
N SER A 219 -27.58 9.55 -9.36
CA SER A 219 -26.72 10.22 -10.36
C SER A 219 -25.25 10.29 -9.97
N ASN A 220 -24.93 10.15 -8.68
CA ASN A 220 -23.59 10.22 -8.11
C ASN A 220 -23.00 8.83 -7.82
N ILE A 221 -23.75 7.76 -8.05
CA ILE A 221 -23.29 6.37 -7.93
C ILE A 221 -22.58 5.95 -9.22
N ARG A 222 -21.41 5.32 -9.07
CA ARG A 222 -20.69 4.70 -10.18
C ARG A 222 -20.28 3.29 -9.81
N LEU A 223 -20.87 2.32 -10.49
CA LEU A 223 -20.57 0.91 -10.29
C LEU A 223 -19.71 0.39 -11.46
N PHE A 224 -18.73 -0.44 -11.12
CA PHE A 224 -17.82 -1.07 -12.06
C PHE A 224 -17.70 -2.56 -11.75
N LEU A 225 -17.66 -3.37 -12.81
CA LEU A 225 -17.54 -4.82 -12.77
C LEU A 225 -16.14 -5.23 -13.24
N VAL A 226 -15.43 -5.98 -12.40
CA VAL A 226 -14.15 -6.63 -12.73
C VAL A 226 -14.31 -8.15 -12.68
N ASN A 227 -13.39 -8.87 -13.34
CA ASN A 227 -13.40 -10.33 -13.33
C ASN A 227 -12.95 -10.89 -11.98
N GLU A 228 -11.90 -10.31 -11.40
CA GLU A 228 -11.27 -10.80 -10.18
C GLU A 228 -10.89 -9.61 -9.28
N CYS A 229 -11.11 -9.78 -7.98
CA CYS A 229 -10.61 -8.92 -6.93
C CYS A 229 -10.63 -9.71 -5.63
N ASN A 230 -9.48 -9.89 -5.00
CA ASN A 230 -9.29 -10.79 -3.85
C ASN A 230 -8.87 -10.04 -2.58
N PHE A 231 -9.26 -8.78 -2.46
CA PHE A 231 -9.04 -7.94 -1.29
C PHE A 231 -10.28 -7.08 -1.08
N TYR A 232 -10.32 -6.31 0.01
CA TYR A 232 -11.31 -5.25 0.17
C TYR A 232 -10.60 -3.95 0.52
N MET A 233 -10.98 -2.86 -0.13
CA MET A 233 -10.46 -1.54 0.19
C MET A 233 -11.55 -0.48 0.16
N GLY A 234 -11.36 0.54 0.99
CA GLY A 234 -12.17 1.75 1.02
C GLY A 234 -11.27 2.98 1.03
N ILE A 235 -11.64 4.02 0.27
CA ILE A 235 -11.00 5.34 0.31
C ILE A 235 -12.07 6.38 0.61
N GLY A 236 -11.88 7.12 1.70
CA GLY A 236 -12.74 8.22 2.10
C GLY A 236 -12.03 9.56 1.99
N GLU A 237 -12.69 10.52 1.37
CA GLU A 237 -12.25 11.92 1.30
C GLU A 237 -13.20 12.78 2.12
N SER A 238 -12.65 13.56 3.05
CA SER A 238 -13.35 14.59 3.80
C SER A 238 -12.72 15.96 3.55
N SER A 239 -13.36 17.02 4.03
CA SER A 239 -12.80 18.37 3.97
C SER A 239 -11.50 18.54 4.78
N GLN A 240 -11.25 17.68 5.77
CA GLN A 240 -10.13 17.81 6.70
C GLN A 240 -8.99 16.82 6.41
N ASP A 241 -9.31 15.61 5.96
CA ASP A 241 -8.34 14.54 5.75
C ASP A 241 -8.81 13.55 4.68
N VAL A 242 -7.86 12.78 4.16
CA VAL A 242 -8.11 11.62 3.30
C VAL A 242 -7.61 10.39 4.02
N PHE A 243 -8.44 9.35 4.05
CA PHE A 243 -8.09 8.07 4.65
C PHE A 243 -8.39 6.93 3.69
N GLY A 244 -7.73 5.81 3.91
CA GLY A 244 -8.05 4.57 3.22
C GLY A 244 -7.81 3.37 4.10
N MET A 245 -8.54 2.31 3.81
CA MET A 245 -8.46 1.04 4.52
C MET A 245 -8.28 -0.08 3.51
N LEU A 246 -7.50 -1.08 3.89
CA LEU A 246 -7.25 -2.27 3.08
C LEU A 246 -7.27 -3.51 3.96
N PHE A 247 -8.05 -4.50 3.53
CA PHE A 247 -8.13 -5.82 4.13
C PHE A 247 -7.58 -6.79 3.10
N LEU A 248 -6.60 -7.57 3.54
CA LEU A 248 -5.88 -8.48 2.68
C LEU A 248 -6.43 -9.90 2.82
N PRO A 249 -6.31 -10.71 1.77
CA PRO A 249 -6.47 -12.15 1.89
C PRO A 249 -5.36 -12.71 2.78
N ASP A 250 -5.71 -13.70 3.59
CA ASP A 250 -4.77 -14.47 4.37
C ASP A 250 -4.00 -15.47 3.46
N ILE A 251 -3.17 -16.32 4.07
CA ILE A 251 -2.43 -17.35 3.33
C ILE A 251 -3.33 -18.38 2.62
N THR A 252 -4.60 -18.51 3.05
CA THR A 252 -5.61 -19.42 2.50
C THR A 252 -6.45 -18.79 1.39
N ASP A 253 -6.16 -17.54 1.01
CA ASP A 253 -6.91 -16.73 0.03
C ASP A 253 -8.29 -16.26 0.52
N GLU A 254 -8.56 -16.32 1.82
CA GLU A 254 -9.77 -15.74 2.43
C GLU A 254 -9.46 -14.33 2.98
N ILE A 255 -10.33 -13.35 2.75
CA ILE A 255 -10.13 -11.99 3.26
C ILE A 255 -10.27 -11.96 4.79
N ASP A 256 -9.22 -11.52 5.48
CA ASP A 256 -9.24 -11.30 6.92
C ASP A 256 -9.91 -9.94 7.23
N PHE A 257 -11.23 -9.97 7.46
CA PHE A 257 -11.98 -8.79 7.88
C PHE A 257 -11.76 -8.39 9.35
N GLN A 258 -10.94 -9.11 10.11
CA GLN A 258 -10.64 -8.75 11.51
C GLN A 258 -9.50 -7.76 11.60
N LYS A 259 -8.61 -7.71 10.61
CA LYS A 259 -7.41 -6.88 10.61
C LYS A 259 -7.28 -6.09 9.32
N ALA A 260 -7.00 -4.80 9.46
CA ALA A 260 -6.87 -3.91 8.31
C ALA A 260 -5.57 -3.10 8.35
N LEU A 261 -5.12 -2.67 7.19
CA LEU A 261 -4.14 -1.61 7.02
C LEU A 261 -4.86 -0.28 6.84
N LEU A 262 -4.57 0.67 7.72
CA LEU A 262 -5.05 2.05 7.66
C LEU A 262 -4.01 2.96 7.02
N PHE A 263 -4.44 3.73 6.03
CA PHE A 263 -3.65 4.75 5.36
C PHE A 263 -4.24 6.12 5.70
N ARG A 264 -3.38 7.06 6.13
CA ARG A 264 -3.80 8.44 6.44
C ARG A 264 -2.98 9.46 5.68
N GLY A 265 -3.64 10.53 5.26
CA GLY A 265 -3.04 11.62 4.52
C GLY A 265 -2.82 11.29 3.05
N LYS A 266 -2.82 12.33 2.22
CA LYS A 266 -2.80 12.23 0.75
C LYS A 266 -1.69 11.34 0.21
N TYR A 267 -0.48 11.40 0.78
CA TYR A 267 0.65 10.62 0.30
C TYR A 267 0.46 9.11 0.50
N ASN A 268 -0.01 8.69 1.67
CA ASN A 268 -0.21 7.26 1.95
C ASN A 268 -1.42 6.71 1.20
N VAL A 269 -2.50 7.50 1.08
CA VAL A 269 -3.71 7.10 0.36
C VAL A 269 -3.51 7.09 -1.16
N PHE A 270 -2.59 7.92 -1.69
CA PHE A 270 -2.25 7.90 -3.12
C PHE A 270 -1.88 6.51 -3.62
N TRP A 271 -1.26 5.68 -2.79
CA TRP A 271 -0.96 4.30 -3.17
C TRP A 271 -2.23 3.44 -3.36
N LEU A 272 -3.21 3.53 -2.44
CA LEU A 272 -4.51 2.86 -2.59
C LEU A 272 -5.27 3.40 -3.82
N ASP A 273 -5.21 4.71 -4.04
CA ASP A 273 -5.79 5.38 -5.20
C ASP A 273 -5.27 4.78 -6.52
N GLN A 274 -3.96 4.52 -6.61
CA GLN A 274 -3.37 3.88 -7.79
C GLN A 274 -3.86 2.45 -8.00
N ILE A 275 -4.11 1.68 -6.94
CA ILE A 275 -4.71 0.34 -7.04
C ILE A 275 -6.14 0.45 -7.58
N PHE A 276 -6.93 1.36 -7.02
CA PHE A 276 -8.31 1.59 -7.43
C PHE A 276 -8.41 1.97 -8.91
N GLU A 277 -7.64 2.96 -9.35
CA GLU A 277 -7.65 3.43 -10.74
C GLU A 277 -7.15 2.37 -11.72
N ARG A 278 -6.21 1.50 -11.28
CA ARG A 278 -5.77 0.36 -12.08
C ARG A 278 -6.89 -0.65 -12.27
N LEU A 279 -7.59 -1.04 -11.20
CA LEU A 279 -8.75 -1.95 -11.28
C LEU A 279 -9.82 -1.36 -12.21
N LYS A 280 -10.10 -0.07 -12.06
CA LYS A 280 -11.12 0.65 -12.83
C LYS A 280 -10.82 0.68 -14.32
N LYS A 281 -9.55 0.77 -14.71
CA LYS A 281 -9.12 0.82 -16.11
C LYS A 281 -9.56 -0.43 -16.89
N ASP A 282 -9.53 -1.58 -16.25
CA ASP A 282 -9.90 -2.87 -16.86
C ASP A 282 -11.35 -3.26 -16.56
N ALA A 283 -12.10 -2.42 -15.84
CA ALA A 283 -13.46 -2.70 -15.41
C ALA A 283 -14.52 -2.29 -16.44
N LYS A 284 -15.62 -3.03 -16.47
CA LYS A 284 -16.82 -2.67 -17.23
C LYS A 284 -17.70 -1.77 -16.38
N ARG A 285 -18.06 -0.60 -16.88
CA ARG A 285 -18.98 0.31 -16.19
C ARG A 285 -20.41 -0.25 -16.22
N ILE A 286 -21.06 -0.26 -15.07
CA ILE A 286 -22.49 -0.54 -14.92
C ILE A 286 -23.22 0.81 -15.03
N ASN A 287 -24.07 0.97 -16.04
CA ASN A 287 -24.86 2.18 -16.22
C ASN A 287 -26.14 2.05 -15.39
N ILE A 288 -26.16 2.74 -14.25
CA ILE A 288 -27.25 2.65 -13.28
C ILE A 288 -28.36 3.63 -13.65
N THR A 289 -29.60 3.17 -13.49
CA THR A 289 -30.82 3.99 -13.52
C THR A 289 -31.60 3.71 -12.24
N GLU A 290 -32.59 4.56 -11.93
CA GLU A 290 -33.49 4.33 -10.79
C GLU A 290 -34.22 2.99 -10.92
N ASP A 291 -34.74 2.68 -12.12
CA ASP A 291 -35.39 1.39 -12.41
C ASP A 291 -34.45 0.20 -12.16
N LEU A 292 -33.17 0.33 -12.50
CA LEU A 292 -32.18 -0.74 -12.31
C LEU A 292 -31.93 -1.02 -10.83
N LEU A 293 -31.84 0.02 -9.99
CA LEU A 293 -31.65 -0.18 -8.54
C LEU A 293 -32.92 -0.69 -7.87
N ASN A 294 -34.10 -0.18 -8.28
CA ASN A 294 -35.37 -0.53 -7.65
C ASN A 294 -35.88 -1.93 -8.06
N ASP A 295 -35.44 -2.47 -9.21
CA ASP A 295 -35.78 -3.83 -9.66
C ASP A 295 -34.54 -4.75 -9.61
N LYS A 296 -34.42 -5.51 -8.51
CA LYS A 296 -33.36 -6.50 -8.32
C LYS A 296 -33.27 -7.51 -9.48
N SER A 297 -34.39 -7.93 -10.05
CA SER A 297 -34.40 -8.89 -11.17
C SER A 297 -33.86 -8.26 -12.45
N LEU A 298 -34.18 -6.99 -12.69
CA LEU A 298 -33.63 -6.24 -13.81
C LEU A 298 -32.11 -6.06 -13.64
N PHE A 299 -31.65 -5.73 -12.44
CA PHE A 299 -30.21 -5.60 -12.16
C PHE A 299 -29.48 -6.92 -12.35
N GLU A 300 -30.03 -8.02 -11.84
CA GLU A 300 -29.45 -9.35 -12.00
C GLU A 300 -29.30 -9.74 -13.48
N LYS A 301 -30.33 -9.50 -14.30
CA LYS A 301 -30.27 -9.74 -15.75
C LYS A 301 -29.19 -8.89 -16.42
N TYR A 302 -29.07 -7.63 -16.02
CA TYR A 302 -28.06 -6.72 -16.56
C TYR A 302 -26.63 -7.16 -16.20
N LEU A 303 -26.39 -7.56 -14.95
CA LEU A 303 -25.11 -8.10 -14.50
C LEU A 303 -24.71 -9.36 -15.26
N LYS A 304 -25.67 -10.29 -15.48
CA LYS A 304 -25.44 -11.50 -16.27
C LYS A 304 -25.03 -11.19 -17.70
N ALA A 305 -25.65 -10.20 -18.33
CA ALA A 305 -25.26 -9.75 -19.66
C ALA A 305 -23.82 -9.21 -19.69
N LEU A 306 -23.44 -8.38 -18.71
CA LEU A 306 -22.08 -7.83 -18.64
C LEU A 306 -20.99 -8.88 -18.37
N LYS A 307 -21.30 -9.94 -17.62
CA LYS A 307 -20.36 -11.05 -17.36
C LYS A 307 -20.01 -11.85 -18.61
N ASN A 308 -20.96 -11.97 -19.55
CA ASN A 308 -20.82 -12.81 -20.76
C ASN A 308 -20.19 -12.08 -21.96
N HIS A 309 -20.07 -10.76 -21.88
CA HIS A 309 -19.32 -9.93 -22.85
C HIS A 309 -17.90 -9.66 -22.39
#